data_AF-A0A930B3S7-F1
#
_entry.id   AF-A0A930B3S7-F1
#
_cell.length_a   1.000
_cell.length_b   1.000
_cell.length_c   1.000
_cell.angle_alpha   90.00
_cell.angle_beta   90.00
_cell.angle_gamma   90.00
#
_symmetry.space_group_name_H-M   'P 1'
#
loop_
_entity.id
_entity.type
_entity.pdbx_description
1 polymer ?
#
loop_
_entity_poly.entity_id
_entity_poly.type
_entity_poly.pdbx_seq_one_letter_code
_entity_poly.pdbx_strand_id
1 'polypeptide(L)'
;TLPDKWQAQLGTLLSKLLPAGSICGAPRESTMKVIAEAETYDRGFYTGIAGVFDGKTLDTCVLIRFIEHIGEKFYYKSGAGITVQSKPESEYKEILEKIYIPN
;
A
#
# COMPACT_ATOMS: atom_id res chain seq x y z
N THR A 1 -4.38 -8.60 23.11
CA THR A 1 -5.85 -8.40 23.07
C THR A 1 -6.13 -6.92 22.84
N LEU A 2 -7.28 -6.59 22.25
CA LEU A 2 -7.65 -5.18 22.05
C LEU A 2 -7.90 -4.50 23.41
N PRO A 3 -7.53 -3.22 23.58
CA PRO A 3 -7.76 -2.48 24.82
C PRO A 3 -9.25 -2.21 25.05
N ASP A 4 -9.62 -1.91 26.30
CA ASP A 4 -10.98 -1.48 26.63
C ASP A 4 -11.38 -0.23 25.83
N LYS A 5 -12.62 -0.21 25.34
CA LYS A 5 -13.17 0.86 24.49
C LYS A 5 -12.35 1.12 23.21
N TRP A 6 -11.67 0.10 22.66
CA TRP A 6 -10.90 0.22 21.42
C TRP A 6 -11.69 0.84 20.25
N GLN A 7 -13.01 0.70 20.23
CA GLN A 7 -13.88 1.31 19.21
C GLN A 7 -13.78 2.84 19.20
N ALA A 8 -13.57 3.47 20.37
CA ALA A 8 -13.33 4.91 20.47
C ALA A 8 -11.92 5.31 20.02
N GLN A 9 -11.04 4.34 19.73
CA GLN A 9 -9.64 4.53 19.36
C GLN A 9 -9.31 3.95 17.98
N LEU A 10 -10.33 3.64 17.15
CA LEU A 10 -10.17 3.05 15.83
C LEU A 10 -9.12 3.75 14.97
N GLY A 11 -9.16 5.09 14.89
CA GLY A 11 -8.20 5.88 14.12
C GLY A 11 -6.75 5.72 14.61
N THR A 12 -6.54 5.70 15.93
CA THR A 12 -5.21 5.50 16.53
C THR A 12 -4.70 4.09 16.35
N LEU A 13 -5.59 3.09 16.37
CA LEU A 13 -5.22 1.70 16.12
C LEU A 13 -4.84 1.51 14.65
N LEU A 14 -5.63 2.06 13.73
CA LEU A 14 -5.31 2.04 12.30
C LEU A 14 -3.98 2.74 12.00
N SER A 15 -3.74 3.93 12.54
CA SER A 15 -2.49 4.65 12.27
C SER A 15 -1.24 3.88 12.70
N LYS A 16 -1.32 3.06 13.77
CA LYS A 16 -0.22 2.18 14.20
C LYS A 16 0.02 0.98 13.27
N LEU A 17 -1.00 0.56 12.53
CA LEU A 17 -0.93 -0.55 11.57
C LEU A 17 -0.43 -0.12 10.19
N LEU A 18 -0.48 1.19 9.91
CA LEU A 18 -0.09 1.77 8.63
C LEU A 18 1.35 2.29 8.64
N PRO A 19 2.03 2.31 7.48
CA PRO A 19 1.63 1.64 6.22
C PRO A 19 1.63 0.11 6.39
N ALA A 20 0.82 -0.57 5.58
CA ALA A 20 0.65 -2.02 5.67
C ALA A 20 2.01 -2.73 5.54
N GLY A 21 2.28 -3.70 6.42
CA GLY A 21 3.58 -4.38 6.47
C GLY A 21 3.99 -5.06 5.15
N SER A 22 3.02 -5.60 4.41
CA SER A 22 3.22 -6.19 3.08
C SER A 22 3.62 -5.18 1.99
N ILE A 23 3.42 -3.88 2.24
CA ILE A 23 3.81 -2.80 1.34
C ILE A 23 5.17 -2.24 1.72
N CYS A 24 5.35 -1.88 3.00
CA CYS A 24 6.58 -1.20 3.43
C CYS A 24 7.73 -2.16 3.65
N GLY A 25 7.49 -3.45 3.89
CA GLY A 25 8.53 -4.39 4.31
C GLY A 25 9.02 -4.15 5.74
N ALA A 26 10.16 -4.74 6.08
CA ALA A 26 10.76 -4.68 7.41
C ALA A 26 12.29 -4.51 7.35
N PRO A 27 12.90 -3.78 8.31
CA PRO A 27 12.27 -2.93 9.33
C PRO A 27 11.60 -1.68 8.74
N ARG A 28 10.40 -1.33 9.24
CA ARG A 28 9.51 -0.32 8.64
C ARG A 28 10.18 1.03 8.40
N GLU A 29 10.88 1.57 9.38
CA GLU A 29 11.47 2.92 9.26
C GLU A 29 12.57 2.98 8.21
N SER A 30 13.44 1.96 8.16
CA SER A 30 14.51 1.88 7.16
C SER A 30 13.96 1.70 5.75
N THR A 31 12.96 0.83 5.58
CA THR A 31 12.41 0.58 4.25
C THR A 31 11.62 1.76 3.72
N MET A 32 10.89 2.48 4.58
CA MET A 32 10.21 3.72 4.20
C MET A 32 11.19 4.81 3.73
N LYS A 33 12.38 4.92 4.34
CA LYS A 33 13.44 5.83 3.86
C LYS A 33 13.95 5.43 2.48
N VAL A 34 14.26 4.16 2.28
CA VAL A 34 14.72 3.63 0.98
C VAL A 34 13.67 3.86 -0.11
N ILE A 35 12.37 3.64 0.20
CA ILE A 35 11.27 3.92 -0.73
C ILE A 35 11.24 5.42 -1.09
N ALA A 36 11.33 6.30 -0.08
CA ALA A 36 11.31 7.74 -0.30
C ALA A 36 12.54 8.25 -1.09
N GLU A 37 13.69 7.60 -0.96
CA GLU A 37 14.90 7.89 -1.74
C GLU A 37 14.83 7.37 -3.18
N ALA A 38 14.22 6.20 -3.38
CA ALA A 38 14.14 5.54 -4.69
C ALA A 38 13.02 6.07 -5.58
N GLU A 39 11.90 6.51 -5.01
CA GLU A 39 10.74 6.98 -5.76
C GLU A 39 10.80 8.49 -6.01
N THR A 40 10.63 8.88 -7.28
CA THR A 40 10.71 10.28 -7.71
C THR A 40 9.34 10.95 -7.84
N TYR A 41 8.30 10.35 -7.25
CA TYR A 41 6.92 10.81 -7.36
C TYR A 41 6.15 10.55 -6.05
N ASP A 42 5.06 11.29 -5.85
CA ASP A 42 4.15 11.05 -4.73
C ASP A 42 3.19 9.90 -5.07
N ARG A 43 3.13 8.89 -4.18
CA ARG A 43 2.23 7.74 -4.33
C ARG A 43 0.76 8.15 -4.30
N GLY A 44 0.39 9.26 -3.65
CA GLY A 44 -1.01 9.65 -3.50
C GLY A 44 -1.79 8.57 -2.75
N PHE A 45 -2.88 8.05 -3.33
CA PHE A 45 -3.66 6.98 -2.70
C PHE A 45 -3.00 5.60 -2.83
N TYR A 46 -2.03 5.44 -3.73
CA TYR A 46 -1.39 4.15 -3.97
C TYR A 46 -0.68 3.64 -2.72
N THR A 47 -1.00 2.41 -2.32
CA THR A 47 -0.54 1.75 -1.08
C THR A 47 -1.04 2.37 0.23
N GLY A 48 -1.98 3.33 0.15
CA GLY A 48 -2.77 3.79 1.29
C GLY A 48 -3.89 2.82 1.65
N ILE A 49 -4.93 3.31 2.33
CA ILE A 49 -6.13 2.53 2.64
C ILE A 49 -7.41 3.26 2.26
N ALA A 50 -8.44 2.48 1.96
CA ALA A 50 -9.84 2.91 1.96
C ALA A 50 -10.63 2.09 2.97
N GLY A 51 -11.79 2.58 3.37
CA GLY A 51 -12.66 1.82 4.24
C GLY A 51 -14.09 2.32 4.26
N VAL A 52 -14.98 1.47 4.75
CA VAL A 52 -16.40 1.75 4.96
C VAL A 52 -16.69 1.61 6.45
N PHE A 53 -17.34 2.63 7.01
CA PHE A 53 -17.76 2.63 8.41
C PHE A 53 -19.28 2.78 8.47
N ASP A 54 -19.96 1.82 9.09
CA ASP A 54 -21.42 1.79 9.23
C ASP A 54 -21.92 2.41 10.55
N GLY A 55 -21.02 2.96 11.37
CA GLY A 55 -21.30 3.45 12.73
C GLY A 55 -20.93 2.46 13.84
N LYS A 56 -20.62 1.20 13.51
CA LYS A 56 -20.23 0.14 14.45
C LYS A 56 -18.99 -0.63 14.00
N THR A 57 -18.92 -0.96 12.72
CA THR A 57 -17.89 -1.79 12.09
C THR A 57 -17.14 -0.96 11.05
N LEU A 58 -15.82 -1.07 11.09
CA LEU A 58 -14.92 -0.43 10.14
C LEU A 58 -14.20 -1.51 9.33
N ASP A 59 -14.57 -1.61 8.05
CA ASP A 59 -13.89 -2.48 7.10
C ASP A 59 -12.91 -1.66 6.27
N THR A 60 -11.64 -2.07 6.25
CA THR A 60 -10.59 -1.35 5.51
C THR A 60 -9.88 -2.28 4.53
N CYS A 61 -9.45 -1.75 3.40
CA CYS A 61 -8.60 -2.43 2.43
C CYS A 61 -7.39 -1.57 2.06
N VAL A 62 -6.31 -2.23 1.63
CA VAL A 62 -5.15 -1.55 1.07
C VAL A 62 -5.43 -1.19 -0.39
N LEU A 63 -5.14 0.06 -0.76
CA LEU A 63 -5.37 0.57 -2.10
C LEU A 63 -4.23 0.13 -3.03
N ILE A 64 -4.47 -0.98 -3.71
CA ILE A 64 -3.66 -1.53 -4.80
C ILE A 64 -4.57 -1.92 -5.96
N ARG A 65 -4.03 -1.97 -7.19
CA ARG A 65 -4.75 -2.37 -8.41
C ARG A 65 -5.97 -1.50 -8.72
N PHE A 66 -5.74 -0.20 -8.83
CA PHE A 66 -6.75 0.77 -9.25
C PHE A 66 -6.14 1.76 -10.25
N ILE A 67 -7.01 2.46 -10.98
CA ILE A 67 -6.61 3.53 -11.90
C ILE A 67 -6.92 4.87 -11.24
N GLU A 68 -5.91 5.74 -11.16
CA GLU A 68 -6.09 7.14 -10.79
C GLU A 68 -6.37 7.97 -12.03
N HIS A 69 -7.40 8.80 -11.99
CA HIS A 69 -7.70 9.79 -13.03
C HIS A 69 -7.30 11.17 -12.52
N ILE A 70 -6.23 11.74 -13.08
CA ILE A 70 -5.66 13.02 -12.65
C ILE A 70 -5.57 13.93 -13.87
N GLY A 71 -6.41 14.97 -13.90
CA GLY A 71 -6.55 15.83 -15.08
C GLY A 71 -7.09 15.04 -16.26
N GLU A 72 -6.32 14.97 -17.35
CA GLU A 72 -6.66 14.21 -18.56
C GLU A 72 -5.89 12.87 -18.66
N LYS A 73 -5.18 12.47 -17.59
CA LYS A 73 -4.31 11.30 -17.58
C LYS A 73 -4.82 10.22 -16.64
N PHE A 74 -4.62 8.97 -17.05
CA PHE A 74 -4.88 7.79 -16.24
C PHE A 74 -3.55 7.16 -15.79
N TYR A 75 -3.47 6.79 -14.52
CA TYR A 75 -2.28 6.17 -13.93
C TYR A 75 -2.66 4.84 -13.30
N TYR A 76 -1.94 3.78 -13.67
CA TYR A 76 -2.00 2.50 -12.98
C TYR A 76 -0.63 2.20 -12.38
N LYS A 77 -0.59 2.02 -11.06
CA LYS A 77 0.64 1.80 -10.31
C LYS A 77 0.72 0.35 -9.85
N SER A 78 1.91 -0.23 -9.96
CA SER A 78 2.24 -1.59 -9.53
C SER A 78 3.65 -1.61 -8.94
N GLY A 79 3.93 -2.57 -8.08
CA GLY A 79 5.21 -2.71 -7.39
C GLY A 79 5.46 -4.15 -6.95
N ALA A 80 6.70 -4.43 -6.58
CA ALA A 80 7.15 -5.74 -6.09
C ALA A 80 7.95 -5.59 -4.79
N GLY A 81 7.97 -6.66 -3.99
CA GLY A 81 8.68 -6.69 -2.72
C GLY A 81 10.13 -7.10 -2.93
N ILE A 82 11.08 -6.20 -2.65
CA ILE A 82 12.50 -6.46 -2.87
C ILE A 82 13.13 -7.09 -1.62
N THR A 83 13.83 -8.21 -1.82
CA THR A 83 14.62 -8.90 -0.79
C THR A 83 16.07 -9.06 -1.24
N VAL A 84 16.93 -9.54 -0.35
CA VAL A 84 18.34 -9.86 -0.70
C VAL A 84 18.46 -10.95 -1.77
N GLN A 85 17.41 -11.77 -1.97
CA GLN A 85 17.39 -12.84 -2.96
C GLN A 85 16.71 -12.42 -4.27
N SER A 86 16.18 -11.20 -4.33
CA SER A 86 15.49 -10.68 -5.51
C SER A 86 16.45 -10.50 -6.68
N LYS A 87 15.95 -10.80 -7.88
CA LYS A 87 16.66 -10.56 -9.15
C LYS A 87 15.91 -9.45 -9.91
N PRO A 88 16.56 -8.34 -10.30
CA PRO A 88 15.88 -7.19 -10.90
C PRO A 88 14.95 -7.55 -12.06
N GLU A 89 15.38 -8.46 -12.94
CA GLU A 89 14.60 -8.89 -14.11
C GLU A 89 13.34 -9.66 -13.71
N SER A 90 13.44 -10.45 -12.64
CA SER A 90 12.30 -11.24 -12.13
C SER A 90 11.26 -10.33 -11.48
N GLU A 91 11.69 -9.36 -10.67
CA GLU A 91 10.81 -8.38 -10.03
C GLU A 91 10.12 -7.48 -11.05
N TYR A 92 10.85 -7.05 -12.08
CA TYR A 92 10.28 -6.27 -13.16
C TYR A 92 9.19 -7.06 -13.92
N LYS A 93 9.43 -8.35 -14.19
CA LYS A 93 8.43 -9.23 -14.81
C LYS A 93 7.18 -9.36 -13.94
N GLU A 94 7.34 -9.52 -12.63
CA GLU A 94 6.21 -9.58 -11.68
C GLU A 94 5.37 -8.29 -11.71
N ILE A 95 6.02 -7.13 -11.77
CA ILE A 95 5.32 -5.84 -11.87
C ILE A 95 4.45 -5.77 -13.13
N LEU A 96 4.97 -6.24 -14.27
CA LEU A 96 4.23 -6.30 -15.53
C LEU A 96 3.06 -7.29 -15.47
N GLU A 97 3.28 -8.48 -14.91
CA GLU A 97 2.24 -9.50 -14.73
C GLU A 97 1.09 -8.99 -13.85
N LYS A 98 1.37 -8.15 -12.84
CA LYS A 98 0.35 -7.51 -11.98
C LYS A 98 -0.48 -6.43 -12.69
N ILE A 99 0.01 -5.89 -13.81
CA ILE A 99 -0.69 -4.90 -14.63
C ILE A 99 -1.50 -5.59 -15.72
N TYR A 100 -1.11 -6.79 -16.14
CA TYR A 100 -1.75 -7.52 -17.23
C TYR A 100 -3.21 -7.85 -16.89
N ILE A 101 -4.13 -7.39 -17.75
CA ILE A 101 -5.54 -7.77 -17.74
C ILE A 101 -5.73 -8.76 -18.90
N PRO A 102 -6.05 -10.04 -18.63
CA PRO A 102 -6.33 -11.00 -19.69
C PRO A 102 -7.56 -10.56 -20.50
N ASN A 103 -7.42 -10.66 -21.83
CA ASN A 103 -8.51 -10.43 -22.79
C ASN A 103 -9.60 -11.50 -22.70
#